data_AF-A0A8X7PK68-F1
#
_entry.id   AF-A0A8X7PK68-F1
#
_cell.length_a   1.000
_cell.length_b   1.000
_cell.length_c   1.000
_cell.angle_alpha   90.00
_cell.angle_beta   90.00
_cell.angle_gamma   90.00
#
_symmetry.space_group_name_H-M   'P 1'
#
loop_
_entity.id
_entity.type
_entity.pdbx_description
1 polymer ?
#
loop_
_entity_poly.entity_id
_entity_poly.type
_entity_poly.pdbx_seq_one_letter_code
_entity_poly.pdbx_strand_id
1 'polypeptide(L)'
;MEAALGLLRRMPPKQSETALSALLSLLPQHSSDLLSQVDLPLQVLRDAESRKDFILCEYNRDADSYRSPWSNKYHPPLEDALYPSSELRKLEVEANDIFAIYRDQ
;
A
#
# COMPACT_ATOMS: atom_id res chain seq x y z
N MET A 1 3.40 -17.70 -12.50
CA MET A 1 2.91 -17.18 -11.21
C MET A 1 3.35 -18.04 -10.03
N GLU A 2 2.96 -19.33 -9.95
CA GLU A 2 3.29 -20.21 -8.82
C GLU A 2 4.80 -20.34 -8.54
N ALA A 3 5.63 -20.43 -9.60
CA ALA A 3 7.08 -20.46 -9.48
C ALA A 3 7.67 -19.14 -8.93
N ALA A 4 7.09 -17.98 -9.28
CA ALA A 4 7.54 -16.67 -8.80
C ALA A 4 7.22 -16.49 -7.30
N LEU A 5 6.00 -16.86 -6.89
CA LEU A 5 5.61 -16.90 -5.48
C LEU A 5 6.41 -17.95 -4.69
N GLY A 6 6.72 -19.07 -5.32
CA GLY A 6 7.59 -20.10 -4.76
C GLY A 6 9.04 -19.64 -4.59
N LEU A 7 9.51 -18.71 -5.42
CA LEU A 7 10.83 -18.09 -5.30
C LEU A 7 10.84 -17.09 -4.16
N LEU A 8 9.86 -16.19 -4.08
CA LEU A 8 9.75 -15.20 -2.99
C LEU A 8 9.66 -15.85 -1.62
N ARG A 9 8.93 -16.97 -1.49
CA ARG A 9 8.84 -17.76 -0.24
C ARG A 9 10.17 -18.39 0.19
N ARG A 10 11.14 -18.53 -0.71
CA ARG A 10 12.45 -19.15 -0.44
C ARG A 10 13.59 -18.12 -0.32
N MET A 11 13.35 -16.88 -0.75
CA MET A 11 14.35 -15.82 -0.67
C MET A 11 14.51 -15.33 0.77
N PRO A 12 15.71 -14.84 1.14
CA PRO A 12 15.90 -14.18 2.41
C PRO A 12 14.92 -13.01 2.56
N PRO A 13 14.20 -12.88 3.69
CA PRO A 13 13.16 -11.84 3.85
C PRO A 13 13.73 -10.42 3.78
N LYS A 14 15.03 -10.24 4.06
CA LYS A 14 15.72 -8.95 3.90
C LYS A 14 15.85 -8.48 2.45
N GLN A 15 15.69 -9.38 1.49
CA GLN A 15 15.85 -9.11 0.05
C GLN A 15 14.52 -9.21 -0.70
N SER A 16 13.39 -9.30 0.01
CA SER A 16 12.06 -9.46 -0.60
C SER A 16 11.73 -8.32 -1.56
N GLU A 17 12.03 -7.07 -1.18
CA GLU A 17 11.81 -5.89 -2.03
C GLU A 17 12.63 -5.95 -3.33
N THR A 18 13.91 -6.28 -3.22
CA THR A 18 14.81 -6.41 -4.39
C THR A 18 14.39 -7.58 -5.28
N ALA A 19 14.02 -8.71 -4.69
CA ALA A 19 13.56 -9.88 -5.42
C ALA A 19 12.24 -9.60 -6.16
N LEU A 20 11.30 -8.88 -5.52
CA LEU A 20 10.06 -8.46 -6.16
C LEU A 20 10.34 -7.49 -7.32
N SER A 21 11.18 -6.47 -7.11
CA SER A 21 11.57 -5.53 -8.17
C SER A 21 12.20 -6.23 -9.39
N ALA A 22 13.07 -7.21 -9.14
CA ALA A 22 13.64 -8.04 -10.21
C ALA A 22 12.58 -8.89 -10.94
N LEU A 23 11.64 -9.49 -10.19
CA LEU A 23 10.54 -10.26 -10.79
C LEU A 23 9.59 -9.39 -11.61
N LEU A 24 9.28 -8.17 -11.15
CA LEU A 24 8.49 -7.20 -11.90
C LEU A 24 9.18 -6.78 -13.20
N SER A 25 10.50 -6.63 -13.17
CA SER A 25 11.31 -6.32 -14.37
C SER A 25 11.37 -7.48 -15.36
N LEU A 26 11.35 -8.73 -14.87
CA LEU A 26 11.39 -9.95 -15.68
C LEU A 26 10.03 -10.34 -16.26
N LEU A 27 8.94 -10.10 -15.52
CA LEU A 27 7.58 -10.51 -15.84
C LEU A 27 6.59 -9.33 -15.70
N PRO A 28 6.73 -8.29 -16.54
CA PRO A 28 5.90 -7.08 -16.44
C PRO A 28 4.40 -7.37 -16.59
N GLN A 29 4.03 -8.41 -17.34
CA GLN A 29 2.65 -8.84 -17.55
C GLN A 29 1.96 -9.40 -16.28
N HIS A 30 2.74 -9.79 -15.27
CA HIS A 30 2.23 -10.32 -14.00
C HIS A 30 2.42 -9.34 -12.84
N SER A 31 2.70 -8.06 -13.13
CA SER A 31 3.00 -7.06 -12.11
C SER A 31 1.87 -6.86 -11.11
N SER A 32 0.63 -6.72 -11.59
CA SER A 32 -0.57 -6.61 -10.76
C SER A 32 -0.77 -7.82 -9.82
N ASP A 33 -0.60 -9.03 -10.35
CA ASP A 33 -0.81 -10.26 -9.56
C ASP A 33 0.29 -10.46 -8.51
N LEU A 34 1.53 -10.06 -8.84
CA LEU A 34 2.67 -10.18 -7.94
C LEU A 34 2.60 -9.14 -6.82
N LEU A 35 2.21 -7.90 -7.12
CA LEU A 35 2.04 -6.88 -6.09
C LEU A 35 0.94 -7.30 -5.10
N SER A 36 -0.21 -7.79 -5.62
CA SER A 36 -1.38 -8.17 -4.82
C SER A 36 -1.24 -9.39 -3.91
N GLN A 37 -0.23 -10.22 -4.13
CA GLN A 37 -0.03 -11.48 -3.42
C GLN A 37 1.24 -11.52 -2.59
N VAL A 38 2.06 -10.47 -2.65
CA VAL A 38 3.38 -10.45 -1.99
C VAL A 38 3.39 -9.38 -0.92
N ASP A 39 3.34 -9.83 0.33
CA ASP A 39 3.49 -8.95 1.47
C ASP A 39 4.92 -8.42 1.56
N LEU A 40 5.05 -7.09 1.50
CA LEU A 40 6.30 -6.37 1.76
C LEU A 40 6.26 -5.72 3.15
N PRO A 41 7.44 -5.44 3.74
CA PRO A 41 7.50 -4.64 4.96
C PRO A 41 6.74 -3.32 4.79
N LEU A 42 5.83 -3.05 5.72
CA LEU A 42 5.01 -1.85 5.69
C LEU A 42 5.87 -0.61 5.91
N GLN A 43 5.82 0.31 4.96
CA GLN A 43 6.48 1.62 5.06
C GLN A 43 5.51 2.63 5.67
N VAL A 44 6.05 3.67 6.29
CA VAL A 44 5.25 4.71 6.96
C VAL A 44 5.56 6.06 6.31
N LEU A 45 4.52 6.81 5.98
CA LEU A 45 4.62 8.18 5.50
C LEU A 45 3.82 9.11 6.41
N ARG A 46 4.28 10.35 6.53
CA ARG A 46 3.61 11.36 7.35
C ARG A 46 2.75 12.27 6.48
N ASP A 47 1.46 12.32 6.78
CA ASP A 47 0.55 13.26 6.17
C ASP A 47 0.86 14.68 6.70
N ALA A 48 1.17 15.60 5.78
CA ALA A 48 1.54 16.97 6.11
C ALA A 48 0.38 17.78 6.71
N GLU A 49 -0.87 17.46 6.36
CA GLU A 49 -2.05 18.23 6.78
C GLU A 49 -2.55 17.78 8.15
N SER A 50 -2.75 16.46 8.31
CA SER A 50 -3.20 15.90 9.57
C SER A 50 -2.07 15.76 10.60
N ARG A 51 -0.80 15.85 10.15
CA ARG A 51 0.42 15.56 10.93
C ARG A 51 0.42 14.16 11.55
N LYS A 52 -0.36 13.24 11.00
CA LYS A 52 -0.45 11.84 11.42
C LYS A 52 0.31 10.95 10.44
N ASP A 53 0.90 9.90 10.98
CA ASP A 53 1.57 8.89 10.20
C ASP A 53 0.54 7.90 9.63
N PHE A 54 0.79 7.39 8.42
CA PHE A 54 -0.03 6.38 7.77
C PHE A 54 0.85 5.34 7.07
N ILE A 55 0.27 4.15 6.90
CA ILE A 55 0.97 3.00 6.33
C ILE A 55 0.83 3.03 4.79
N LEU A 56 1.92 2.73 4.10
CA LEU A 56 1.96 2.57 2.66
C LEU A 56 1.76 1.10 2.30
N CYS A 57 0.78 0.84 1.43
CA CYS A 57 0.56 -0.46 0.82
C CYS A 57 0.09 -0.28 -0.62
N GLU A 58 -0.06 -1.38 -1.33
CA GLU A 58 -0.63 -1.35 -2.68
C GLU A 58 -2.09 -0.88 -2.72
N TYR A 59 -2.87 -1.13 -1.66
CA TYR A 59 -4.31 -0.82 -1.64
C TYR A 59 -4.60 0.67 -1.52
N ASN A 60 -3.65 1.47 -1.01
CA ASN A 60 -3.73 2.92 -1.02
C ASN A 60 -2.77 3.57 -2.04
N ARG A 61 -2.16 2.78 -2.94
CA ARG A 61 -1.28 3.27 -3.99
C ARG A 61 -2.05 3.54 -5.27
N ASP A 62 -1.74 4.67 -5.91
CA ASP A 62 -2.12 4.97 -7.28
C ASP A 62 -0.87 5.53 -8.01
N ALA A 63 -0.48 4.91 -9.12
CA ALA A 63 0.82 5.11 -9.76
C ALA A 63 1.99 5.07 -8.75
N ASP A 64 2.62 6.21 -8.44
CA ASP A 64 3.70 6.35 -7.46
C ASP A 64 3.30 7.18 -6.22
N SER A 65 2.01 7.41 -6.04
CA SER A 65 1.46 8.20 -4.95
C SER A 65 0.61 7.35 -4.02
N TYR A 66 0.55 7.74 -2.75
CA TYR A 66 -0.19 7.02 -1.72
C TYR A 66 -1.23 7.91 -1.06
N ARG A 67 -2.45 7.39 -0.88
CA ARG A 67 -3.55 8.10 -0.25
C ARG A 67 -3.47 8.01 1.26
N SER A 68 -3.44 9.17 1.91
CA SER A 68 -3.58 9.27 3.37
C SER A 68 -5.02 8.97 3.78
N PRO A 69 -5.26 8.07 4.75
CA PRO A 69 -6.59 7.83 5.31
C PRO A 69 -7.09 9.04 6.11
N TRP A 70 -6.22 9.96 6.52
CA TRP A 70 -6.58 11.12 7.33
C TRP A 70 -7.08 12.29 6.48
N SER A 71 -6.23 12.83 5.61
CA SER A 71 -6.56 13.96 4.72
C SER A 71 -7.33 13.55 3.46
N ASN A 72 -7.39 12.26 3.15
CA ASN A 72 -7.90 11.73 1.88
C ASN A 72 -7.13 12.29 0.67
N LYS A 73 -5.85 12.62 0.81
CA LYS A 73 -5.03 13.16 -0.28
C LYS A 73 -3.91 12.21 -0.65
N TYR A 74 -3.55 12.22 -1.93
CA TYR A 74 -2.40 11.49 -2.44
C TYR A 74 -1.10 12.26 -2.20
N HIS A 75 -0.05 11.51 -1.87
CA HIS A 75 1.31 12.02 -1.73
C HIS A 75 2.27 11.16 -2.56
N PRO A 76 2.92 11.73 -3.60
CA PRO A 76 2.72 13.07 -4.18
C PRO A 76 1.30 13.38 -4.69
N PRO A 77 0.95 14.65 -4.95
CA PRO A 77 -0.37 15.00 -5.48
C PRO A 77 -0.60 14.42 -6.88
N LEU A 78 -1.81 13.91 -7.12
CA LEU A 78 -2.27 13.40 -8.41
C LEU A 78 -3.52 14.15 -8.86
N GLU A 79 -3.59 14.53 -10.14
CA GLU A 79 -4.76 15.20 -10.73
C GLU A 79 -5.92 14.22 -10.96
N ASP A 80 -5.65 13.04 -11.52
CA ASP A 80 -6.65 12.00 -11.85
C ASP A 80 -6.70 10.87 -10.81
N ALA A 81 -6.61 11.21 -9.53
CA ALA A 81 -6.55 10.21 -8.46
C ALA A 81 -7.92 9.55 -8.21
N LEU A 82 -7.89 8.24 -7.91
CA LEU A 82 -9.10 7.50 -7.54
C LEU A 82 -9.48 7.71 -6.07
N TYR A 83 -10.74 8.07 -5.81
CA TYR A 83 -11.26 8.24 -4.46
C TYR A 83 -12.41 7.29 -4.17
N PRO A 84 -12.56 6.83 -2.90
CA PRO A 84 -13.74 6.07 -2.50
C PRO A 84 -15.01 6.93 -2.61
N SER A 85 -16.16 6.27 -2.77
CA SER A 85 -17.45 6.95 -2.74
C SER A 85 -17.67 7.66 -1.40
N SER A 86 -18.56 8.65 -1.35
CA SER A 86 -18.84 9.41 -0.12
C SER A 86 -19.30 8.54 1.05
N GLU A 87 -20.03 7.46 0.76
CA GLU A 87 -20.49 6.50 1.77
C GLU A 87 -19.34 5.63 2.28
N LEU A 88 -18.52 5.08 1.37
CA LEU A 88 -17.33 4.32 1.74
C LEU A 88 -16.32 5.16 2.51
N ARG A 89 -16.15 6.43 2.15
CA ARG A 89 -15.24 7.34 2.86
C ARG A 89 -15.68 7.58 4.29
N LYS A 90 -16.99 7.71 4.56
CA LYS A 90 -17.49 7.83 5.93
C LYS A 90 -17.16 6.60 6.76
N LEU A 91 -17.40 5.41 6.20
CA LEU A 91 -17.09 4.14 6.84
C LEU A 91 -15.58 3.98 7.07
N GLU A 92 -14.75 4.39 6.11
CA GLU A 92 -13.29 4.36 6.21
C GLU A 92 -12.78 5.23 7.37
N VAL A 93 -13.33 6.45 7.54
CA VAL A 93 -12.94 7.33 8.66
C VAL A 93 -13.31 6.71 9.99
N GLU A 94 -14.54 6.21 10.13
CA GLU A 94 -15.00 5.53 11.36
C GLU A 94 -14.15 4.29 11.69
N ALA A 95 -13.84 3.47 10.67
CA ALA A 95 -12.98 2.31 10.83
C ALA A 95 -11.57 2.71 11.29
N ASN A 96 -10.97 3.74 10.68
CA ASN A 96 -9.63 4.21 11.08
C ASN A 96 -9.60 4.72 12.53
N ASP A 97 -10.66 5.40 12.98
CA ASP A 97 -10.75 5.85 14.37
C ASP A 97 -10.84 4.66 15.35
N ILE A 98 -11.64 3.63 15.02
CA ILE A 98 -11.75 2.41 15.84
C ILE A 98 -10.43 1.64 15.86
N PHE A 99 -9.78 1.45 14.71
CA PHE A 99 -8.50 0.74 14.62
C PHE A 99 -7.36 1.51 15.29
N ALA A 100 -7.41 2.85 15.31
CA ALA A 100 -6.46 3.65 16.07
C ALA A 100 -6.56 3.38 17.58
N ILE A 101 -7.79 3.27 18.11
CA ILE A 101 -8.01 2.88 19.52
C ILE A 101 -7.50 1.46 19.77
N TYR A 102 -7.79 0.51 18.88
CA TYR A 102 -7.32 -0.87 19.00
C TYR A 102 -5.78 -0.98 19.02
N ARG A 103 -5.10 -0.20 18.19
CA ARG A 103 -3.62 -0.17 18.13
C ARG A 103 -2.99 0.32 19.44
N ASP A 104 -3.65 1.24 20.13
CA ASP A 104 -3.11 1.87 21.33
C ASP A 104 -3.41 1.05 22.62
N GLN A 105 -4.20 -0.03 22.53
CA GLN A 105 -4.44 -1.00 23.61
C GLN A 105 -3.36 -2.08 23.68
#